data_AF-A0A945KDG7-F1
#
_entry.id   AF-A0A945KDG7-F1
#
_cell.length_a   1.000
_cell.length_b   1.000
_cell.length_c   1.000
_cell.angle_alpha   90.00
_cell.angle_beta   90.00
_cell.angle_gamma   90.00
#
_symmetry.space_group_name_H-M   'P 1'
#
loop_
_entity.id
_entity.type
_entity.pdbx_description
1 polymer ?
#
loop_
_entity_poly.entity_id
_entity_poly.type
_entity_poly.pdbx_seq_one_letter_code
_entity_poly.pdbx_strand_id
1 'polypeptide(L)'
;MPQTMSVDGATVTMRILIPNYRENIEAHYGASAMGAGITCPFEHFGLLVSFDHEVELAAYNADWVLHDTIKDMIARFGVVLFKHTHLSSEERAQGQKNIFPSLAFHYDRPPDSDNVYSFFCRDPFDPIHKAPRTSTTLLCANAVCYAQSLREGTRAHSPTKAHYDLFANEAVEPLIGDIMVEEKWRAPEGCGEICVFDNRTILHASYYRDPLKKGYPIGVRYLL
;
A
#
# COMPACT_ATOMS: atom_id res chain seq x y z
N MET A 1 5.34 -18.98 1.90
CA MET A 1 5.35 -19.35 3.34
C MET A 1 5.98 -18.19 4.12
N PRO A 2 5.53 -17.90 5.35
CA PRO A 2 6.21 -16.90 6.17
C PRO A 2 7.64 -17.35 6.51
N GLN A 3 8.56 -16.40 6.56
CA GLN A 3 9.91 -16.60 7.07
C GLN A 3 10.04 -15.86 8.40
N THR A 4 10.73 -16.46 9.36
CA THR A 4 10.93 -15.87 10.69
C THR A 4 12.42 -15.75 10.98
N MET A 5 12.83 -14.61 11.53
CA MET A 5 14.21 -14.33 11.92
C MET A 5 14.24 -13.46 13.18
N SER A 6 15.42 -13.33 13.80
CA SER A 6 15.63 -12.38 14.90
C SER A 6 16.41 -11.17 14.40
N VAL A 7 15.93 -9.97 14.70
CA VAL A 7 16.57 -8.69 14.39
C VAL A 7 16.56 -7.86 15.66
N ASP A 8 17.74 -7.50 16.17
CA ASP A 8 17.92 -6.67 17.37
C ASP A 8 17.10 -7.13 18.59
N GLY A 9 16.95 -8.46 18.74
CA GLY A 9 16.20 -9.06 19.84
C GLY A 9 14.69 -9.18 19.61
N ALA A 10 14.15 -8.63 18.53
CA ALA A 10 12.77 -8.85 18.10
C ALA A 10 12.65 -10.06 17.17
N THR A 11 11.55 -10.79 17.28
CA THR A 11 11.20 -11.82 16.30
C THR A 11 10.45 -11.17 15.16
N VAL A 12 11.01 -11.24 13.96
CA VAL A 12 10.43 -10.66 12.75
C VAL A 12 9.89 -11.77 11.88
N THR A 13 8.62 -11.67 11.50
CA THR A 13 7.99 -12.55 10.52
C THR A 13 7.72 -11.78 9.24
N MET A 14 8.26 -12.29 8.12
CA MET A 14 8.09 -11.73 6.79
C MET A 14 7.20 -12.66 5.94
N ARG A 15 6.24 -12.09 5.21
CA ARG A 15 5.31 -12.85 4.38
C ARG A 15 4.98 -12.11 3.09
N ILE A 16 5.20 -12.78 1.95
CA ILE A 16 4.64 -12.35 0.67
C ILE A 16 3.12 -12.46 0.73
N LEU A 17 2.43 -11.38 0.39
CA LEU A 17 0.97 -11.29 0.46
C LEU A 17 0.31 -11.94 -0.75
N ILE A 18 0.86 -11.70 -1.94
CA ILE A 18 0.38 -12.26 -3.20
C ILE A 18 1.57 -12.87 -3.97
N PRO A 19 1.78 -14.18 -3.90
CA PRO A 19 2.76 -14.86 -4.73
C PRO A 19 2.29 -14.92 -6.19
N ASN A 20 3.23 -15.11 -7.13
CA ASN A 20 2.95 -15.31 -8.56
C ASN A 20 2.01 -14.23 -9.14
N TYR A 21 2.34 -12.97 -8.87
CA TYR A 21 1.43 -11.86 -9.10
C TYR A 21 1.12 -11.67 -10.59
N ARG A 22 2.12 -11.84 -11.46
CA ARG A 22 1.92 -11.72 -12.91
C ARG A 22 0.94 -12.78 -13.42
N GLU A 23 1.11 -14.02 -12.97
CA GLU A 23 0.24 -15.14 -13.33
C GLU A 23 -1.20 -14.89 -12.87
N ASN A 24 -1.40 -14.34 -11.67
CA ASN A 24 -2.74 -13.98 -11.18
C ASN A 24 -3.39 -12.90 -12.06
N ILE A 25 -2.64 -11.86 -12.43
CA ILE A 25 -3.13 -10.80 -13.32
C ILE A 25 -3.50 -11.37 -14.70
N GLU A 26 -2.65 -12.22 -15.28
CA GLU A 26 -2.92 -12.86 -16.57
C GLU A 26 -4.11 -13.82 -16.52
N ALA A 27 -4.28 -14.56 -15.43
CA ALA A 27 -5.44 -15.42 -15.22
C ALA A 27 -6.73 -14.61 -15.11
N HIS A 28 -6.68 -13.44 -14.46
CA HIS A 28 -7.83 -12.57 -14.25
C HIS A 28 -8.24 -11.79 -15.51
N TYR A 29 -7.28 -11.18 -16.21
CA TYR A 29 -7.55 -10.29 -17.36
C TYR A 29 -7.30 -10.92 -18.74
N GLY A 30 -6.66 -12.09 -18.78
CA GLY A 30 -6.15 -12.71 -20.01
C GLY A 30 -4.80 -12.14 -20.45
N ALA A 31 -3.98 -12.98 -21.08
CA ALA A 31 -2.63 -12.62 -21.54
C ALA A 31 -2.62 -11.41 -22.51
N SER A 32 -3.67 -11.22 -23.31
CA SER A 32 -3.77 -10.11 -24.26
C SER A 32 -3.91 -8.75 -23.58
N ALA A 33 -4.48 -8.68 -22.37
CA ALA A 33 -4.63 -7.43 -21.64
C ALA A 33 -3.29 -6.91 -21.12
N MET A 34 -2.35 -7.81 -20.80
CA MET A 34 -0.99 -7.47 -20.38
C MET A 34 -0.06 -7.13 -21.56
N GLY A 35 -0.34 -7.66 -22.75
CA GLY A 35 0.42 -7.37 -23.97
C GLY A 35 0.25 -5.95 -24.53
N ALA A 36 -0.69 -5.15 -23.99
CA ALA A 36 -1.02 -3.80 -24.46
C ALA A 36 -0.01 -2.70 -24.04
N GLY A 37 1.27 -3.03 -23.86
CA GLY A 37 2.33 -2.08 -23.52
C GLY A 37 2.46 -1.73 -22.04
N ILE A 38 1.89 -2.55 -21.16
CA ILE A 38 1.95 -2.37 -19.70
C ILE A 38 2.98 -3.35 -19.15
N THR A 39 3.93 -2.85 -18.36
CA THR A 39 4.85 -3.71 -17.62
C THR A 39 4.41 -3.78 -16.17
N CYS A 40 4.16 -4.99 -15.67
CA CYS A 40 4.10 -5.25 -14.22
C CYS A 40 5.47 -5.79 -13.81
N PRO A 41 6.30 -5.00 -13.08
CA PRO A 41 7.66 -5.41 -12.75
C PRO A 41 7.72 -6.45 -11.62
N PHE A 42 6.59 -6.72 -10.96
CA PHE A 42 6.56 -7.53 -9.75
C PHE A 42 6.30 -9.02 -10.06
N GLU A 43 7.22 -9.88 -9.63
CA GLU A 43 7.02 -11.33 -9.60
C GLU A 43 6.05 -11.73 -8.47
N HIS A 44 6.17 -11.04 -7.33
CA HIS A 44 5.33 -11.18 -6.16
C HIS A 44 4.89 -9.78 -5.70
N PHE A 45 3.72 -9.68 -5.08
CA PHE A 45 3.16 -8.40 -4.71
C PHE A 45 2.75 -8.33 -3.24
N GLY A 46 3.17 -7.25 -2.60
CA GLY A 46 3.02 -7.02 -1.18
C GLY A 46 3.96 -7.84 -0.32
N LEU A 47 4.67 -7.15 0.57
CA LEU A 47 5.46 -7.75 1.64
C LEU A 47 4.89 -7.30 2.99
N LEU A 48 4.50 -8.25 3.83
CA LEU A 48 4.19 -7.99 5.23
C LEU A 48 5.41 -8.29 6.09
N VAL A 49 5.82 -7.31 6.89
CA VAL A 49 6.85 -7.43 7.93
C VAL A 49 6.17 -7.21 9.26
N SER A 50 6.12 -8.23 10.11
CA SER A 50 5.49 -8.16 11.43
C SER A 50 6.51 -8.44 12.50
N PHE A 51 6.62 -7.54 13.47
CA PHE A 51 7.36 -7.77 14.69
C PHE A 51 6.46 -8.47 15.71
N ASP A 52 7.06 -9.20 16.64
CA ASP A 52 6.36 -9.90 17.73
C ASP A 52 5.94 -8.96 18.88
N HIS A 53 6.52 -7.78 18.93
CA HIS A 53 6.15 -6.69 19.82
C HIS A 53 6.33 -5.34 19.10
N GLU A 54 5.84 -4.27 19.73
CA GLU A 54 5.94 -2.92 19.17
C GLU A 54 7.41 -2.46 19.12
N VAL A 55 7.88 -2.05 17.94
CA VAL A 55 9.24 -1.55 17.73
C VAL A 55 9.23 -0.16 17.09
N GLU A 56 10.24 0.65 17.41
CA GLU A 56 10.51 1.87 16.67
C GLU A 56 11.17 1.53 15.33
N LEU A 57 10.60 2.02 14.23
CA LEU A 57 11.12 1.83 12.88
C LEU A 57 11.79 3.10 12.38
N ALA A 58 13.11 3.06 12.25
CA ALA A 58 13.90 4.10 11.58
C ALA A 58 13.71 4.03 10.05
N ALA A 59 12.56 4.50 9.56
CA ALA A 59 12.15 4.30 8.17
C ALA A 59 12.79 5.31 7.20
N TYR A 60 13.10 6.52 7.64
CA TYR A 60 13.71 7.58 6.84
C TYR A 60 14.55 8.52 7.72
N ASN A 61 15.32 9.41 7.11
CA ASN A 61 16.19 10.35 7.82
C ASN A 61 15.59 11.76 7.93
N ALA A 62 16.31 12.69 8.57
CA ALA A 62 15.88 14.08 8.74
C ALA A 62 15.64 14.83 7.41
N ASP A 63 16.27 14.37 6.32
CA ASP A 63 16.10 14.90 4.97
C ASP A 63 14.93 14.24 4.22
N TRP A 64 14.08 13.48 4.91
CA TRP A 64 12.92 12.78 4.36
C TRP A 64 13.28 11.73 3.30
N VAL A 65 14.52 11.21 3.35
CA VAL A 65 14.99 10.14 2.46
C VAL A 65 14.63 8.80 3.07
N LEU A 66 13.80 8.03 2.35
CA LEU A 66 13.42 6.68 2.74
C LEU A 66 14.65 5.76 2.76
N HIS A 67 14.75 4.92 3.77
CA HIS A 67 15.86 3.99 3.94
C HIS A 67 15.98 3.03 2.75
N ASP A 68 17.20 2.83 2.23
CA ASP A 68 17.45 2.06 1.00
C ASP A 68 16.92 0.62 1.07
N THR A 69 17.04 -0.03 2.23
CA THR A 69 16.47 -1.37 2.43
C THR A 69 14.95 -1.41 2.21
N ILE A 70 14.21 -0.36 2.58
CA ILE A 70 12.77 -0.28 2.34
C ILE A 70 12.52 -0.01 0.84
N LYS A 71 13.33 0.85 0.21
CA LYS A 71 13.28 1.08 -1.26
C LYS A 71 13.49 -0.23 -2.04
N ASP A 72 14.46 -1.04 -1.64
CA ASP A 72 14.73 -2.34 -2.24
C ASP A 72 13.56 -3.32 -2.10
N MET A 73 12.93 -3.33 -0.92
CA MET A 73 11.71 -4.14 -0.69
C MET A 73 10.56 -3.65 -1.57
N ILE A 74 10.34 -2.33 -1.68
CA ILE A 74 9.33 -1.73 -2.55
C ILE A 74 9.61 -2.07 -4.03
N ALA A 75 10.85 -1.98 -4.48
CA ALA A 75 11.22 -2.30 -5.86
C ALA A 75 10.90 -3.77 -6.22
N ARG A 76 11.00 -4.68 -5.24
CA ARG A 76 10.72 -6.12 -5.42
C ARG A 76 9.25 -6.49 -5.27
N PHE A 77 8.55 -5.88 -4.31
CA PHE A 77 7.21 -6.30 -3.89
C PHE A 77 6.12 -5.26 -4.12
N GLY A 78 6.47 -4.06 -4.58
CA GLY A 78 5.55 -2.96 -4.85
C GLY A 78 5.08 -2.21 -3.60
N VAL A 79 4.59 -2.92 -2.60
CA VAL A 79 4.14 -2.36 -1.31
C VAL A 79 4.75 -3.13 -0.14
N VAL A 80 5.14 -2.41 0.90
CA VAL A 80 5.61 -2.99 2.16
C VAL A 80 4.71 -2.54 3.30
N LEU A 81 4.19 -3.49 4.05
CA LEU A 81 3.34 -3.29 5.22
C LEU A 81 4.12 -3.70 6.46
N PHE A 82 4.25 -2.80 7.43
CA PHE A 82 4.84 -3.10 8.74
C PHE A 82 3.76 -3.17 9.82
N LYS A 83 3.90 -4.15 10.73
CA LYS A 83 3.01 -4.35 11.89
C LYS A 83 3.80 -4.38 13.17
N HIS A 84 3.19 -3.84 14.21
CA HIS A 84 3.82 -3.59 15.50
C HIS A 84 5.02 -2.65 15.37
N THR A 85 4.80 -1.55 14.66
CA THR A 85 5.83 -0.56 14.38
C THR A 85 5.33 0.86 14.54
N HIS A 86 6.10 1.70 15.19
CA HIS A 86 5.86 3.14 15.25
C HIS A 86 7.08 3.94 14.77
N LEU A 87 6.84 5.23 14.51
CA LEU A 87 7.89 6.19 14.24
C LEU A 87 8.44 6.77 15.56
N SER A 88 9.62 7.38 15.51
CA SER A 88 10.18 8.13 16.65
C SER A 88 9.27 9.29 17.06
N SER A 89 9.46 9.83 18.28
CA SER A 89 8.66 10.96 18.77
C SER A 89 8.76 12.21 17.91
N GLU A 90 9.96 12.51 17.40
CA GLU A 90 10.22 13.64 16.51
C GLU A 90 9.48 13.46 15.19
N GLU A 91 9.63 12.29 14.56
CA GLU A 91 8.96 11.98 13.32
C GLU A 91 7.44 12.07 13.49
N ARG A 92 6.85 11.47 14.53
CA ARG A 92 5.40 11.50 14.78
C ARG A 92 4.81 12.91 14.81
N ALA A 93 5.58 13.91 15.25
CA ALA A 93 5.14 15.32 15.28
C ALA A 93 5.05 15.99 13.89
N GLN A 94 5.65 15.41 12.85
CA GLN A 94 5.86 16.05 11.55
C GLN A 94 4.90 15.56 10.43
N GLY A 95 3.91 14.74 10.76
CA GLY A 95 2.98 14.14 9.79
C GLY A 95 1.74 14.98 9.49
N GLN A 96 1.20 14.80 8.28
CA GLN A 96 -0.16 15.24 7.95
C GLN A 96 -1.13 14.10 8.23
N LYS A 97 -2.42 14.41 8.37
CA LYS A 97 -3.47 13.38 8.45
C LYS A 97 -4.42 13.53 7.27
N ASN A 98 -4.73 12.44 6.58
CA ASN A 98 -5.58 12.47 5.39
C ASN A 98 -6.61 11.33 5.36
N ILE A 99 -7.72 11.58 4.67
CA ILE A 99 -8.74 10.59 4.37
C ILE A 99 -9.05 10.60 2.87
N PHE A 100 -8.74 9.50 2.21
CA PHE A 100 -8.88 9.41 0.76
C PHE A 100 -10.29 8.97 0.34
N PRO A 101 -10.81 9.36 -0.83
CA PRO A 101 -12.09 8.88 -1.34
C PRO A 101 -12.11 7.36 -1.55
N SER A 102 -13.29 6.73 -1.43
CA SER A 102 -13.42 5.28 -1.59
C SER A 102 -13.38 4.86 -3.05
N LEU A 103 -12.62 3.80 -3.37
CA LEU A 103 -12.49 3.21 -4.72
C LEU A 103 -12.02 4.17 -5.83
N ALA A 104 -11.49 5.33 -5.44
CA ALA A 104 -10.80 6.26 -6.31
C ALA A 104 -9.31 5.90 -6.30
N PHE A 105 -8.87 5.09 -7.27
CA PHE A 105 -7.47 4.65 -7.36
C PHE A 105 -6.61 5.77 -7.92
N HIS A 106 -5.62 6.21 -7.15
CA HIS A 106 -4.76 7.33 -7.52
C HIS A 106 -3.34 7.16 -6.98
N TYR A 107 -2.44 7.98 -7.52
CA TYR A 107 -1.17 8.29 -6.88
C TYR A 107 -1.28 9.67 -6.20
N ASP A 108 -0.56 9.85 -5.10
CA ASP A 108 -0.50 11.15 -4.40
C ASP A 108 0.51 12.09 -5.03
N ARG A 109 1.56 11.52 -5.63
CA ARG A 109 2.71 12.25 -6.18
C ARG A 109 2.91 11.86 -7.64
N PRO A 110 3.05 12.83 -8.56
CA PRO A 110 3.27 12.52 -9.95
C PRO A 110 4.66 11.86 -10.13
N PRO A 111 4.84 11.04 -11.18
CA PRO A 111 6.08 10.28 -11.38
C PRO A 111 7.37 11.10 -11.52
N ASP A 112 7.25 12.38 -11.85
CA ASP A 112 8.32 13.36 -12.02
C ASP A 112 8.66 14.13 -10.74
N SER A 113 7.93 13.88 -9.64
CA SER A 113 8.22 14.45 -8.33
C SER A 113 9.46 13.80 -7.71
N ASP A 114 10.27 14.55 -6.96
CA ASP A 114 11.44 13.96 -6.28
C ASP A 114 11.05 13.01 -5.12
N ASN A 115 9.96 13.31 -4.41
CA ASN A 115 9.46 12.55 -3.27
C ASN A 115 8.33 11.57 -3.66
N VAL A 116 8.69 10.55 -4.44
CA VAL A 116 7.74 9.59 -5.02
C VAL A 116 7.19 8.54 -4.05
N TYR A 117 7.74 8.40 -2.85
CA TYR A 117 7.30 7.36 -1.92
C TYR A 117 6.18 7.86 -1.03
N SER A 118 5.00 7.23 -1.11
CA SER A 118 3.93 7.46 -0.15
C SER A 118 4.18 6.60 1.08
N PHE A 119 4.11 7.22 2.25
CA PHE A 119 4.29 6.59 3.54
C PHE A 119 3.06 6.89 4.39
N PHE A 120 2.27 5.85 4.68
CA PHE A 120 1.06 5.93 5.49
C PHE A 120 1.28 5.27 6.83
N CYS A 121 0.72 5.84 7.90
CA CYS A 121 0.84 5.26 9.23
C CYS A 121 -0.42 5.39 10.09
N ARG A 122 -0.63 4.36 10.92
CA ARG A 122 -1.52 4.38 12.09
C ARG A 122 -0.63 4.42 13.33
N ASP A 123 -0.50 5.59 13.90
CA ASP A 123 0.34 5.85 15.08
C ASP A 123 -0.34 5.33 16.36
N PRO A 124 0.24 4.37 17.09
CA PRO A 124 -0.40 3.82 18.29
C PRO A 124 -0.51 4.83 19.44
N PHE A 125 0.25 5.93 19.40
CA PHE A 125 0.26 6.97 20.42
C PHE A 125 -0.66 8.15 20.10
N ASP A 126 -1.19 8.22 18.89
CA ASP A 126 -2.12 9.27 18.50
C ASP A 126 -3.54 8.96 19.02
N PRO A 127 -4.20 9.89 19.75
CA PRO A 127 -5.52 9.65 20.33
C PRO A 127 -6.60 9.23 19.32
N ILE A 128 -6.45 9.62 18.05
CA ILE A 128 -7.37 9.26 16.97
C ILE A 128 -7.01 7.90 16.39
N HIS A 129 -5.72 7.64 16.15
CA HIS A 129 -5.27 6.43 15.46
C HIS A 129 -5.22 5.18 16.36
N LYS A 130 -5.23 5.35 17.69
CA LYS A 130 -5.09 4.24 18.63
C LYS A 130 -6.12 3.13 18.46
N ALA A 131 -7.35 3.47 18.07
CA ALA A 131 -8.41 2.49 17.82
C ALA A 131 -8.27 1.83 16.44
N PRO A 132 -8.68 0.56 16.28
CA PRO A 132 -8.79 -0.07 14.97
C PRO A 132 -9.65 0.78 14.01
N ARG A 133 -9.15 0.99 12.80
CA ARG A 133 -9.86 1.75 11.76
C ARG A 133 -10.93 0.87 11.12
N THR A 134 -12.05 1.49 10.73
CA THR A 134 -13.15 0.78 10.03
C THR A 134 -12.95 0.70 8.52
N SER A 135 -12.20 1.63 7.96
CA SER A 135 -11.85 1.71 6.55
C SER A 135 -10.43 1.22 6.30
N THR A 136 -10.22 0.73 5.09
CA THR A 136 -8.97 0.10 4.67
C THR A 136 -8.34 0.86 3.51
N THR A 137 -7.11 0.54 3.18
CA THR A 137 -6.43 1.03 1.97
C THR A 137 -6.21 -0.15 1.03
N LEU A 138 -6.71 -0.05 -0.20
CA LEU A 138 -6.42 -1.01 -1.26
C LEU A 138 -5.24 -0.50 -2.07
N LEU A 139 -4.34 -1.40 -2.44
CA LEU A 139 -3.15 -1.11 -3.23
C LEU A 139 -3.09 -2.06 -4.44
N CYS A 140 -2.94 -1.49 -5.63
CA CYS A 140 -2.79 -2.21 -6.90
C CYS A 140 -1.51 -1.74 -7.59
N ALA A 141 -0.86 -2.60 -8.38
CA ALA A 141 0.07 -2.09 -9.38
C ALA A 141 -0.67 -1.27 -10.44
N ASN A 142 -0.03 -0.22 -10.97
CA ASN A 142 -0.59 0.60 -12.06
C ASN A 142 -1.07 -0.28 -13.24
N ALA A 143 -0.36 -1.38 -13.49
CA ALA A 143 -0.70 -2.34 -14.51
C ALA A 143 -2.10 -2.95 -14.35
N VAL A 144 -2.46 -3.33 -13.12
CA VAL A 144 -3.79 -3.88 -12.81
C VAL A 144 -4.87 -2.84 -13.04
N CYS A 145 -4.65 -1.64 -12.54
CA CYS A 145 -5.63 -0.57 -12.63
C CYS A 145 -5.82 -0.10 -14.10
N TYR A 146 -4.77 -0.11 -14.93
CA TYR A 146 -4.92 0.08 -16.37
C TYR A 146 -5.61 -1.10 -17.08
N ALA A 147 -5.27 -2.36 -16.76
CA ALA A 147 -5.93 -3.54 -17.33
C ALA A 147 -7.43 -3.55 -17.03
N GLN A 148 -7.83 -3.19 -15.80
CA GLN A 148 -9.24 -2.99 -15.44
C GLN A 148 -9.88 -1.89 -16.30
N SER A 149 -9.20 -0.76 -16.51
CA SER A 149 -9.75 0.32 -17.34
C SER A 149 -10.00 -0.10 -18.80
N LEU A 150 -9.16 -1.00 -19.34
CA LEU A 150 -9.38 -1.59 -20.66
C LEU A 150 -10.59 -2.52 -20.66
N ARG A 151 -10.71 -3.40 -19.65
CA ARG A 151 -11.84 -4.32 -19.49
C ARG A 151 -13.17 -3.58 -19.33
N GLU A 152 -13.19 -2.46 -18.62
CA GLU A 152 -14.37 -1.61 -18.43
C GLU A 152 -14.66 -0.68 -19.63
N GLY A 153 -13.79 -0.67 -20.65
CA GLY A 153 -13.96 0.15 -21.85
C GLY A 153 -13.76 1.66 -21.62
N THR A 154 -13.25 2.07 -20.46
CA THR A 154 -12.99 3.48 -20.12
C THR A 154 -11.75 4.05 -20.81
N ARG A 155 -11.02 3.20 -21.57
CA ARG A 155 -9.87 3.52 -22.46
C ARG A 155 -9.03 4.68 -21.94
N ALA A 156 -8.33 4.45 -20.84
CA ALA A 156 -7.30 5.39 -20.43
C ALA A 156 -6.29 5.56 -21.57
N HIS A 157 -6.08 6.81 -22.02
CA HIS A 157 -5.13 7.11 -23.10
C HIS A 157 -3.67 6.82 -22.72
N SER A 158 -3.38 6.54 -21.45
CA SER A 158 -2.06 6.21 -20.93
C SER A 158 -2.14 5.19 -19.76
N PRO A 159 -1.17 4.26 -19.64
CA PRO A 159 -0.99 3.39 -18.47
C PRO A 159 -0.57 4.12 -17.19
N THR A 160 -0.26 5.42 -17.25
CA THR A 160 0.18 6.23 -16.11
C THR A 160 -0.83 7.34 -15.77
N LYS A 161 -2.12 7.02 -15.70
CA LYS A 161 -3.15 8.01 -15.36
C LYS A 161 -3.12 8.30 -13.84
N ALA A 162 -3.26 9.56 -13.48
CA ALA A 162 -3.29 10.01 -12.07
C ALA A 162 -4.43 9.43 -11.24
N HIS A 163 -5.53 9.09 -11.90
CA HIS A 163 -6.77 8.74 -11.23
C HIS A 163 -7.59 7.79 -12.08
N TYR A 164 -8.09 6.73 -11.46
CA TYR A 164 -9.07 5.82 -12.03
C TYR A 164 -10.25 5.64 -11.08
N ASP A 165 -11.46 5.81 -11.61
CA ASP A 165 -12.69 5.33 -11.00
C ASP A 165 -12.92 3.91 -11.55
N LEU A 166 -12.56 2.89 -10.77
CA LEU A 166 -12.60 1.48 -11.20
C LEU A 166 -13.52 0.67 -10.30
N PHE A 167 -13.94 -0.49 -10.80
CA PHE A 167 -14.73 -1.46 -10.05
C PHE A 167 -16.12 -0.93 -9.67
N ALA A 168 -16.63 0.08 -10.38
CA ALA A 168 -17.96 0.64 -10.13
C ALA A 168 -19.08 -0.41 -10.28
N ASN A 169 -18.83 -1.48 -11.05
CA ASN A 169 -19.79 -2.55 -11.36
C ASN A 169 -19.30 -3.95 -10.95
N GLU A 170 -18.23 -4.07 -10.14
CA GLU A 170 -17.64 -5.35 -9.74
C GLU A 170 -17.41 -5.38 -8.23
N ALA A 171 -17.62 -6.55 -7.61
CA ALA A 171 -17.26 -6.75 -6.21
C ALA A 171 -15.74 -6.75 -6.08
N VAL A 172 -15.20 -5.92 -5.19
CA VAL A 172 -13.75 -5.75 -5.02
C VAL A 172 -13.18 -6.83 -4.09
N GLU A 173 -13.99 -7.37 -3.18
CA GLU A 173 -13.58 -8.34 -2.18
C GLU A 173 -12.90 -9.59 -2.75
N PRO A 174 -13.37 -10.19 -3.87
CA PRO A 174 -12.68 -11.33 -4.49
C PRO A 174 -11.31 -11.00 -5.07
N LEU A 175 -11.03 -9.72 -5.34
CA LEU A 175 -9.75 -9.26 -5.92
C LEU A 175 -8.67 -9.07 -4.86
N ILE A 176 -9.07 -8.92 -3.59
CA ILE A 176 -8.17 -8.73 -2.46
C ILE A 176 -7.45 -10.05 -2.16
N GLY A 177 -6.12 -10.00 -2.19
CA GLY A 177 -5.24 -11.16 -2.04
C GLY A 177 -4.98 -11.92 -3.35
N ASP A 178 -5.67 -11.56 -4.43
CA ASP A 178 -5.45 -12.12 -5.77
C ASP A 178 -4.64 -11.15 -6.64
N ILE A 179 -5.18 -9.94 -6.85
CA ILE A 179 -4.54 -8.88 -7.64
C ILE A 179 -4.38 -7.55 -6.88
N MET A 180 -4.94 -7.44 -5.66
CA MET A 180 -4.82 -6.26 -4.81
C MET A 180 -4.40 -6.61 -3.39
N VAL A 181 -3.53 -5.78 -2.81
CA VAL A 181 -3.20 -5.84 -1.39
C VAL A 181 -4.16 -4.95 -0.61
N GLU A 182 -4.58 -5.41 0.57
CA GLU A 182 -5.36 -4.62 1.50
C GLU A 182 -4.59 -4.37 2.80
N GLU A 183 -4.38 -3.08 3.11
CA GLU A 183 -3.97 -2.63 4.43
C GLU A 183 -5.20 -2.28 5.26
N LYS A 184 -5.43 -3.08 6.31
CA LYS A 184 -6.67 -3.05 7.08
C LYS A 184 -6.69 -2.01 8.20
N TRP A 185 -5.53 -1.52 8.64
CA TRP A 185 -5.41 -0.56 9.74
C TRP A 185 -6.15 -0.97 11.03
N ARG A 186 -6.07 -2.26 11.38
CA ARG A 186 -6.92 -2.87 12.42
C ARG A 186 -6.14 -3.54 13.54
N ALA A 187 -4.84 -3.26 13.67
CA ALA A 187 -4.08 -3.79 14.78
C ALA A 187 -4.73 -3.36 16.11
N PRO A 188 -4.52 -4.11 17.21
CA PRO A 188 -5.05 -3.74 18.52
C PRO A 188 -4.60 -2.34 18.96
N GLU A 189 -5.27 -1.79 19.98
CA GLU A 189 -4.83 -0.55 20.60
C GLU A 189 -3.40 -0.71 21.15
N GLY A 190 -2.57 0.32 20.95
CA GLY A 190 -1.14 0.28 21.30
C GLY A 190 -0.22 -0.34 20.26
N CYS A 191 -0.74 -0.85 19.14
CA CYS A 191 0.08 -1.47 18.09
C CYS A 191 0.14 -0.60 16.82
N GLY A 192 1.32 -0.17 16.38
CA GLY A 192 1.44 0.66 15.19
C GLY A 192 1.40 -0.12 13.88
N GLU A 193 0.99 0.56 12.81
CA GLU A 193 0.97 0.01 11.45
C GLU A 193 1.52 1.04 10.46
N ILE A 194 2.34 0.60 9.51
CA ILE A 194 2.92 1.46 8.46
C ILE A 194 2.73 0.77 7.10
N CYS A 195 2.44 1.55 6.06
CA CYS A 195 2.36 1.11 4.67
C CYS A 195 3.20 2.04 3.80
N VAL A 196 4.11 1.50 2.99
CA VAL A 196 5.00 2.28 2.13
C VAL A 196 5.01 1.71 0.71
N PHE A 197 4.94 2.60 -0.28
CA PHE A 197 4.95 2.24 -1.70
C PHE A 197 5.46 3.39 -2.59
N ASP A 198 5.77 3.07 -3.84
CA ASP A 198 6.23 4.02 -4.85
C ASP A 198 5.08 4.44 -5.79
N ASN A 199 4.75 5.72 -5.82
CA ASN A 199 3.68 6.31 -6.64
C ASN A 199 3.88 6.12 -8.16
N ARG A 200 5.09 5.82 -8.61
CA ARG A 200 5.38 5.53 -10.03
C ARG A 200 4.85 4.17 -10.48
N THR A 201 4.63 3.26 -9.55
CA THR A 201 4.28 1.86 -9.85
C THR A 201 3.01 1.38 -9.19
N ILE A 202 2.56 2.07 -8.12
CA ILE A 202 1.42 1.68 -7.29
C ILE A 202 0.37 2.78 -7.27
N LEU A 203 -0.90 2.38 -7.42
CA LEU A 203 -2.04 3.21 -7.05
C LEU A 203 -2.69 2.66 -5.79
N HIS A 204 -3.39 3.55 -5.10
CA HIS A 204 -4.13 3.19 -3.90
C HIS A 204 -5.49 3.88 -3.86
N ALA A 205 -6.40 3.33 -3.06
CA ALA A 205 -7.70 3.90 -2.77
C ALA A 205 -8.10 3.58 -1.33
N SER A 206 -8.92 4.44 -0.71
CA SER A 206 -9.65 3.98 0.47
C SER A 206 -10.68 2.93 0.05
N TYR A 207 -11.04 2.05 0.98
CA TYR A 207 -12.15 1.14 0.78
C TYR A 207 -13.02 1.03 2.03
N TYR A 208 -14.30 1.38 1.84
CA TYR A 208 -15.33 1.43 2.87
C TYR A 208 -16.29 0.24 2.65
N ARG A 209 -16.07 -0.86 3.38
CA ARG A 209 -17.01 -1.99 3.39
C ARG A 209 -18.43 -1.57 3.79
N ASP A 210 -18.51 -0.60 4.70
CA ASP A 210 -19.74 0.08 5.08
C ASP A 210 -19.57 1.57 4.69
N PRO A 211 -20.31 2.08 3.69
CA PRO A 211 -20.21 3.46 3.22
C PRO A 211 -20.48 4.51 4.32
N LEU A 212 -21.19 4.12 5.39
CA LEU A 212 -21.47 4.99 6.53
C LEU A 212 -20.27 5.07 7.50
N LYS A 213 -19.28 4.18 7.38
CA LYS A 213 -18.13 4.05 8.27
C LYS A 213 -16.81 4.33 7.55
N LYS A 214 -16.62 5.60 7.18
CA LYS A 214 -15.41 6.08 6.49
C LYS A 214 -14.11 5.94 7.30
N GLY A 215 -14.20 5.67 8.61
CA GLY A 215 -13.06 5.62 9.53
C GLY A 215 -12.49 7.01 9.81
N TYR A 216 -11.29 7.05 10.37
CA TYR A 216 -10.58 8.31 10.66
C TYR A 216 -9.47 8.58 9.63
N PRO A 217 -8.99 9.83 9.52
CA PRO A 217 -7.80 10.18 8.73
C PRO A 217 -6.54 9.46 9.25
N ILE A 218 -5.73 8.90 8.36
CA ILE A 218 -4.45 8.24 8.70
C ILE A 218 -3.29 9.21 8.53
N GLY A 219 -2.16 8.93 9.19
CA GLY A 219 -0.92 9.69 9.00
C GLY A 219 -0.37 9.49 7.59
N VAL A 220 0.07 10.57 6.94
CA VAL A 220 0.60 10.56 5.57
C VAL A 220 1.87 11.40 5.46
N ARG A 221 2.84 10.88 4.71
CA ARG A 221 4.11 11.53 4.35
C ARG A 221 4.49 11.18 2.91
N TYR A 222 5.27 12.06 2.30
CA TYR A 222 5.85 11.86 0.97
C TYR A 222 7.37 11.96 1.07
N LEU A 223 8.07 10.87 0.76
CA LEU A 223 9.49 10.68 1.01
C LEU A 223 10.29 10.58 -0.30
N LEU A 224 11.56 10.97 -0.24
CA LEU A 224 12.58 10.83 -1.30
C LEU A 224 13.12 9.39 -1.39
#